data_AF-A0A1Q7QA83-F1
#
_entry.id   AF-A0A1Q7QA83-F1
#
_cell.length_a   1.000
_cell.length_b   1.000
_cell.length_c   1.000
_cell.angle_alpha   90.00
_cell.angle_beta   90.00
_cell.angle_gamma   90.00
#
_symmetry.space_group_name_H-M   'P 1'
#
loop_
_entity.id
_entity.type
_entity.pdbx_description
1 polymer ?
#
loop_
_entity_poly.entity_id
_entity_poly.type
_entity_poly.pdbx_seq_one_letter_code
_entity_poly.pdbx_strand_id
1 'polypeptide(L)'
;MATLVDTRSARPRPRRPPRFAIAIVIAVTLILALIASSILNYIYLEPVAGRTSLYGLLAISLIALVTFVGVRALYRDRAEGRRHLARAFVLLGLAALAWLLLIDVFVFTGSAGPNVAVVCALACLPTTAFGLFVLRYLDRNETEPWRLVLLAAAWGAVVATSLVIWAESLWQTIAIRTLVPGPGLDVSNAFSAGILEELAKGSAVVLLFLVMRNEFDDVVDGIVYGAAIGLGFNFMESVSYMTNLYAIFAPEGVGPYAAGFQWYARQVLGLFFGHATYTAFVGAGLGIARQLPDVRRKLIAIAGGFIVAIAAHFAWDAWLTLFPIEKTAIGILEIHLRTLVMTGPFTAGALALLLLGLHIESQALADQFRKEAATGSGAITPEEVPILMNPWQRFRRRIRALQRGGLRAYFLVSRLQTAQVDLAFERWHRERQEVDMPFDVEEEMRRRVIALRRRLAV
;
A
#
# COMPACT_ATOMS: atom_id res chain seq x y z
N MET A 1 -7.66 -39.10 45.68
CA MET A 1 -8.50 -38.18 44.88
C MET A 1 -7.99 -36.76 45.11
N ALA A 2 -7.16 -36.25 44.19
CA ALA A 2 -6.71 -34.86 44.19
C ALA A 2 -7.28 -34.20 42.93
N THR A 3 -8.20 -33.26 43.14
CA THR A 3 -8.88 -32.48 42.12
C THR A 3 -7.91 -31.48 41.49
N LEU A 4 -7.63 -31.67 40.20
CA LEU A 4 -6.96 -30.68 39.35
C LEU A 4 -7.88 -29.47 39.18
N VAL A 5 -7.53 -28.37 39.84
CA VAL A 5 -8.15 -27.06 39.62
C VAL A 5 -7.67 -26.54 38.27
N ASP A 6 -8.58 -26.51 37.30
CA ASP A 6 -8.39 -25.88 36.00
C ASP A 6 -8.32 -24.35 36.17
N THR A 7 -7.11 -23.79 36.08
CA THR A 7 -6.84 -22.35 36.25
C THR A 7 -6.95 -21.56 34.93
N ARG A 8 -7.67 -22.04 33.92
CA ARG A 8 -7.75 -21.37 32.59
C ARG A 8 -8.77 -20.24 32.44
N SER A 9 -9.44 -19.74 33.50
CA SER A 9 -10.56 -18.79 33.34
C SER A 9 -10.40 -17.38 33.91
N ALA A 10 -9.18 -16.85 34.10
CA ALA A 10 -8.98 -15.52 34.71
C ALA A 10 -8.13 -14.52 33.91
N ARG A 11 -8.06 -14.62 32.57
CA ARG A 11 -7.57 -13.49 31.74
C ARG A 11 -8.76 -12.79 31.08
N PRO A 12 -9.11 -11.55 31.47
CA PRO A 12 -10.10 -10.78 30.72
C PRO A 12 -9.63 -10.65 29.27
N ARG A 13 -10.44 -11.12 28.33
CA ARG A 13 -10.15 -10.98 26.90
C ARG A 13 -10.16 -9.48 26.59
N PRO A 14 -9.09 -8.89 26.05
CA PRO A 14 -9.11 -7.48 25.69
C PRO A 14 -10.26 -7.28 24.68
N ARG A 15 -11.19 -6.37 25.01
CA ARG A 15 -12.17 -5.88 24.03
C ARG A 15 -11.38 -5.41 22.81
N ARG A 16 -11.84 -5.75 21.60
CA ARG A 16 -11.18 -5.27 20.38
C ARG A 16 -11.06 -3.75 20.47
N PRO A 17 -9.87 -3.16 20.25
CA PRO A 17 -9.68 -1.74 20.43
C PRO A 17 -10.61 -0.94 19.50
N PRO A 18 -11.09 0.24 19.92
CA PRO A 18 -12.13 1.03 19.22
C PRO A 18 -11.78 1.36 17.76
N ARG A 19 -10.50 1.35 17.39
CA ARG A 19 -10.02 1.54 16.02
C ARG A 19 -10.54 0.51 15.01
N PHE A 20 -10.82 -0.73 15.42
CA PHE A 20 -11.40 -1.72 14.52
C PHE A 20 -12.84 -1.37 14.14
N ALA A 21 -13.58 -0.69 15.01
CA ALA A 21 -14.90 -0.16 14.67
C ALA A 21 -14.78 0.95 13.62
N ILE A 22 -13.78 1.84 13.73
CA ILE A 22 -13.48 2.87 12.73
C ILE A 22 -13.15 2.22 11.37
N ALA A 23 -12.27 1.21 11.35
CA ALA A 23 -11.93 0.49 10.12
C ALA A 23 -13.15 -0.17 9.47
N ILE A 24 -14.05 -0.77 10.27
CA ILE A 24 -15.31 -1.35 9.78
C ILE A 24 -16.21 -0.26 9.20
N VAL A 25 -16.36 0.89 9.87
CA VAL A 25 -17.17 2.01 9.37
C VAL A 25 -16.62 2.51 8.04
N ILE A 26 -15.30 2.71 7.92
CA ILE A 26 -14.66 3.11 6.67
C ILE A 26 -14.96 2.09 5.57
N ALA A 27 -14.75 0.79 5.83
CA ALA A 27 -15.00 -0.27 4.85
C ALA A 27 -16.47 -0.33 4.41
N VAL A 28 -17.41 -0.22 5.35
CA VAL A 28 -18.85 -0.20 5.05
C VAL A 28 -19.22 1.02 4.23
N THR A 29 -18.72 2.21 4.58
CA THR A 29 -18.95 3.44 3.82
C THR A 29 -18.44 3.33 2.40
N LEU A 30 -17.23 2.76 2.19
CA LEU A 30 -16.69 2.50 0.85
C LEU A 30 -17.58 1.54 0.05
N ILE A 31 -18.06 0.45 0.67
CA ILE A 31 -18.97 -0.49 0.02
C ILE A 31 -20.30 0.20 -0.35
N LEU A 32 -20.88 0.98 0.56
CA LEU A 32 -22.12 1.72 0.28
C LEU A 32 -21.94 2.75 -0.83
N ALA A 33 -20.80 3.45 -0.87
CA ALA A 33 -20.47 4.38 -1.94
C ALA A 33 -20.37 3.65 -3.30
N LEU A 34 -19.71 2.49 -3.32
CA LEU A 34 -19.64 1.63 -4.51
C LEU A 34 -21.04 1.15 -4.96
N ILE A 35 -21.90 0.74 -4.03
CA ILE A 35 -23.29 0.33 -4.32
C ILE A 35 -24.08 1.48 -4.93
N ALA A 36 -24.12 2.62 -4.24
CA ALA A 36 -24.88 3.79 -4.66
C ALA A 36 -24.41 4.29 -6.04
N SER A 37 -23.10 4.31 -6.26
CA SER A 37 -22.52 4.70 -7.54
C SER A 37 -22.87 3.73 -8.67
N SER A 38 -22.84 2.42 -8.41
CA SER A 38 -23.23 1.41 -9.39
C SER A 38 -24.69 1.60 -9.85
N ILE A 39 -25.58 1.93 -8.91
CA ILE A 39 -26.98 2.27 -9.20
C ILE A 39 -27.09 3.56 -10.02
N LEU A 40 -26.34 4.61 -9.66
CA LEU A 40 -26.35 5.88 -10.40
C LEU A 40 -25.89 5.70 -11.86
N ASN A 41 -24.81 4.96 -12.10
CA ASN A 41 -24.35 4.70 -13.47
C ASN A 41 -25.32 3.85 -14.28
N TYR A 42 -26.04 2.92 -13.65
CA TYR A 42 -27.13 2.20 -14.32
C TYR A 42 -28.25 3.13 -14.81
N ILE A 43 -28.59 4.14 -14.00
CA ILE A 43 -29.71 5.06 -14.26
C ILE A 43 -29.31 6.16 -15.25
N TYR A 44 -28.08 6.66 -15.18
CA TYR A 44 -27.67 7.90 -15.84
C TYR A 44 -26.63 7.76 -16.98
N LEU A 45 -26.00 6.59 -17.17
CA LEU A 45 -24.97 6.38 -18.22
C LEU A 45 -25.38 5.32 -19.25
N GLU A 46 -24.75 5.39 -20.44
CA GLU A 46 -24.98 4.55 -21.63
C GLU A 46 -25.15 3.03 -21.35
N PRO A 47 -25.88 2.27 -22.21
CA PRO A 47 -26.32 0.90 -21.94
C PRO A 47 -25.21 -0.13 -21.67
N VAL A 48 -23.97 0.18 -22.05
CA VAL A 48 -22.80 -0.69 -21.87
C VAL A 48 -22.21 -0.53 -20.45
N ALA A 49 -22.17 0.70 -19.91
CA ALA A 49 -21.80 0.98 -18.52
C ALA A 49 -22.91 0.54 -17.53
N GLY A 50 -24.17 0.54 -17.98
CA GLY A 50 -25.29 0.00 -17.19
C GLY A 50 -25.31 -1.53 -17.07
N ARG A 51 -24.65 -2.27 -17.98
CA ARG A 51 -24.61 -3.75 -17.88
C ARG A 51 -23.52 -4.23 -16.93
N THR A 52 -22.42 -3.51 -16.81
CA THR A 52 -21.38 -3.82 -15.81
C THR A 52 -21.88 -3.53 -14.39
N SER A 53 -22.71 -2.51 -14.16
CA SER A 53 -23.29 -2.25 -12.82
C SER A 53 -24.28 -3.33 -12.33
N LEU A 54 -24.98 -4.01 -13.24
CA LEU A 54 -25.93 -5.09 -12.92
C LEU A 54 -25.28 -6.31 -12.24
N TYR A 55 -24.08 -6.67 -12.67
CA TYR A 55 -23.26 -7.70 -12.01
C TYR A 55 -22.66 -7.20 -10.68
N GLY A 56 -22.53 -5.87 -10.51
CA GLY A 56 -22.20 -5.24 -9.25
C GLY A 56 -23.25 -5.52 -8.19
N LEU A 57 -24.53 -5.41 -8.52
CA LEU A 57 -25.63 -5.80 -7.63
C LEU A 57 -25.57 -7.29 -7.25
N LEU A 58 -25.07 -8.16 -8.13
CA LEU A 58 -24.90 -9.59 -7.88
C LEU A 58 -23.71 -9.85 -6.94
N ALA A 59 -22.60 -9.13 -7.10
CA ALA A 59 -21.47 -9.13 -6.18
C ALA A 59 -21.86 -8.56 -4.80
N ILE A 60 -22.61 -7.46 -4.76
CA ILE A 60 -23.17 -6.86 -3.54
C ILE A 60 -24.15 -7.83 -2.88
N SER A 61 -24.99 -8.53 -3.65
CA SER A 61 -25.91 -9.55 -3.15
C SER A 61 -25.17 -10.76 -2.59
N LEU A 62 -24.06 -11.18 -3.21
CA LEU A 62 -23.17 -12.21 -2.69
C LEU A 62 -22.47 -11.77 -1.40
N ILE A 63 -21.98 -10.53 -1.36
CA ILE A 63 -21.41 -9.90 -0.16
C ILE A 63 -22.46 -9.85 0.96
N ALA A 64 -23.67 -9.41 0.67
CA ALA A 64 -24.78 -9.35 1.62
C ALA A 64 -25.21 -10.75 2.09
N LEU A 65 -25.28 -11.73 1.18
CA LEU A 65 -25.65 -13.12 1.49
C LEU A 65 -24.60 -13.81 2.37
N VAL A 66 -23.32 -13.66 2.06
CA VAL A 66 -22.23 -14.21 2.88
C VAL A 66 -22.08 -13.44 4.18
N THR A 67 -22.36 -12.13 4.21
CA THR A 67 -22.42 -11.33 5.44
C THR A 67 -23.59 -11.79 6.32
N PHE A 68 -24.77 -12.06 5.75
CA PHE A 68 -25.93 -12.59 6.44
C PHE A 68 -25.67 -14.01 7.00
N VAL A 69 -25.07 -14.89 6.20
CA VAL A 69 -24.64 -16.24 6.64
C VAL A 69 -23.54 -16.14 7.71
N GLY A 70 -22.61 -15.19 7.58
CA GLY A 70 -21.55 -14.92 8.55
C GLY A 70 -22.07 -14.37 9.88
N VAL A 71 -23.05 -13.46 9.86
CA VAL A 71 -23.74 -12.95 11.04
C VAL A 71 -24.57 -14.04 11.71
N ARG A 72 -25.22 -14.91 10.94
CA ARG A 72 -25.96 -16.07 11.46
C ARG A 72 -25.03 -17.12 12.08
N ALA A 73 -23.81 -17.27 11.56
CA ALA A 73 -22.78 -18.14 12.13
C ALA A 73 -22.17 -17.57 13.43
N LEU A 74 -22.15 -16.24 13.62
CA LEU A 74 -21.75 -15.62 14.90
C LEU A 74 -22.67 -15.99 16.08
N TYR A 75 -23.88 -16.49 15.79
CA TYR A 75 -24.82 -17.00 16.79
C TYR A 75 -24.65 -18.50 17.10
N ARG A 76 -23.80 -19.23 16.38
CA ARG A 76 -23.64 -20.70 16.54
C ARG A 76 -22.15 -21.10 16.69
N ASP A 77 -21.68 -21.01 17.94
CA ASP A 77 -20.49 -21.65 18.55
C ASP A 77 -19.03 -21.34 18.09
N ARG A 78 -18.06 -21.47 19.02
CA ARG A 78 -16.95 -20.48 19.19
C ARG A 78 -15.48 -20.86 18.91
N ALA A 79 -15.14 -21.95 18.23
CA ALA A 79 -13.72 -22.22 17.86
C ALA A 79 -13.47 -22.35 16.35
N GLU A 80 -14.34 -23.07 15.63
CA GLU A 80 -14.26 -23.21 14.17
C GLU A 80 -14.81 -21.98 13.45
N GLY A 81 -15.84 -21.33 14.02
CA GLY A 81 -16.49 -20.16 13.44
C GLY A 81 -15.52 -19.04 13.07
N ARG A 82 -14.50 -18.72 13.88
CA ARG A 82 -13.54 -17.64 13.56
C ARG A 82 -12.68 -17.93 12.32
N ARG A 83 -12.32 -19.19 12.07
CA ARG A 83 -11.52 -19.58 10.90
C ARG A 83 -12.39 -19.61 9.65
N HIS A 84 -13.62 -20.13 9.75
CA HIS A 84 -14.58 -20.09 8.64
C HIS A 84 -15.03 -18.66 8.31
N LEU A 85 -15.20 -17.79 9.32
CA LEU A 85 -15.49 -16.37 9.14
C LEU A 85 -14.32 -15.64 8.49
N ALA A 86 -13.08 -15.84 8.96
CA ALA A 86 -11.91 -15.24 8.32
C ALA A 86 -11.77 -15.69 6.85
N ARG A 87 -11.98 -16.98 6.58
CA ARG A 87 -12.02 -17.51 5.21
C ARG A 87 -13.15 -16.90 4.38
N ALA A 88 -14.35 -16.74 4.94
CA ALA A 88 -15.47 -16.12 4.25
C ALA A 88 -15.21 -14.65 3.92
N PHE A 89 -14.65 -13.86 4.86
CA PHE A 89 -14.26 -12.47 4.61
C PHE A 89 -13.14 -12.36 3.57
N VAL A 90 -12.15 -13.26 3.59
CA VAL A 90 -11.10 -13.31 2.57
C VAL A 90 -11.68 -13.65 1.21
N LEU A 91 -12.54 -14.68 1.11
CA LEU A 91 -13.19 -15.06 -0.14
C LEU A 91 -14.10 -13.95 -0.67
N LEU A 92 -14.81 -13.23 0.21
CA LEU A 92 -15.59 -12.05 -0.16
C LEU A 92 -14.72 -10.90 -0.66
N GLY A 93 -13.64 -10.60 0.04
CA GLY A 93 -12.69 -9.58 -0.39
C GLY A 93 -12.10 -9.92 -1.76
N LEU A 94 -11.71 -11.18 -1.97
CA LEU A 94 -11.21 -11.66 -3.26
C LEU A 94 -12.29 -11.60 -4.36
N ALA A 95 -13.54 -11.95 -4.06
CA ALA A 95 -14.64 -11.86 -5.02
C ALA A 95 -14.94 -10.39 -5.38
N ALA A 96 -14.94 -9.48 -4.40
CA ALA A 96 -15.11 -8.05 -4.64
C ALA A 96 -13.94 -7.47 -5.44
N LEU A 97 -12.70 -7.86 -5.13
CA LEU A 97 -11.51 -7.46 -5.90
C LEU A 97 -11.56 -8.00 -7.33
N ALA A 98 -11.93 -9.27 -7.52
CA ALA A 98 -12.08 -9.86 -8.86
C ALA A 98 -13.18 -9.16 -9.65
N TRP A 99 -14.29 -8.80 -8.99
CA TRP A 99 -15.37 -8.05 -9.58
C TRP A 99 -14.94 -6.64 -10.04
N LEU A 100 -14.27 -5.88 -9.17
CA LEU A 100 -13.71 -4.56 -9.52
C LEU A 100 -12.68 -4.67 -10.65
N LEU A 101 -11.81 -5.69 -10.59
CA LEU A 101 -10.84 -5.95 -11.66
C LEU A 101 -11.53 -6.24 -13.00
N LEU A 102 -12.64 -6.98 -13.00
CA LEU A 102 -13.41 -7.23 -14.22
C LEU A 102 -14.02 -5.95 -14.78
N ILE A 103 -14.53 -5.05 -13.92
CA ILE A 103 -15.01 -3.72 -14.35
C ILE A 103 -13.86 -2.94 -14.97
N ASP A 104 -12.75 -2.81 -14.25
CA ASP A 104 -11.57 -2.07 -14.69
C ASP A 104 -11.10 -2.60 -16.06
N VAL A 105 -10.92 -3.91 -16.19
CA VAL A 105 -10.56 -4.53 -17.47
C VAL A 105 -11.59 -4.21 -18.54
N PHE A 106 -12.89 -4.34 -18.28
CA PHE A 106 -13.91 -4.05 -19.29
C PHE A 106 -13.91 -2.57 -19.73
N VAL A 107 -13.80 -1.64 -18.77
CA VAL A 107 -13.72 -0.20 -19.04
C VAL A 107 -12.47 0.14 -19.84
N PHE A 108 -11.31 -0.38 -19.44
CA PHE A 108 -10.04 -0.05 -20.06
C PHE A 108 -9.83 -0.75 -21.42
N THR A 109 -10.35 -1.97 -21.59
CA THR A 109 -10.33 -2.69 -22.88
C THR A 109 -11.31 -2.12 -23.89
N GLY A 110 -12.35 -1.38 -23.46
CA GLY A 110 -13.37 -0.83 -24.35
C GLY A 110 -12.83 0.13 -25.42
N SER A 111 -11.65 0.74 -25.18
CA SER A 111 -11.05 1.72 -26.09
C SER A 111 -10.39 1.09 -27.33
N ALA A 112 -9.48 0.13 -27.14
CA ALA A 112 -8.72 -0.51 -28.23
C ALA A 112 -8.96 -2.03 -28.39
N GLY A 113 -9.81 -2.61 -27.56
CA GLY A 113 -10.07 -4.04 -27.48
C GLY A 113 -9.16 -4.80 -26.50
N PRO A 114 -9.54 -6.05 -26.17
CA PRO A 114 -8.90 -6.82 -25.10
C PRO A 114 -7.44 -7.18 -25.36
N ASN A 115 -7.09 -7.45 -26.63
CA ASN A 115 -5.73 -7.84 -26.99
C ASN A 115 -4.73 -6.70 -26.74
N VAL A 116 -5.09 -5.46 -27.09
CA VAL A 116 -4.23 -4.29 -26.88
C VAL A 116 -4.05 -4.03 -25.41
N ALA A 117 -5.13 -4.03 -24.61
CA ALA A 117 -5.04 -3.84 -23.17
C ALA A 117 -4.16 -4.90 -22.48
N VAL A 118 -4.23 -6.17 -22.91
CA VAL A 118 -3.35 -7.23 -22.40
C VAL A 118 -1.89 -6.94 -22.72
N VAL A 119 -1.58 -6.50 -23.95
CA VAL A 119 -0.21 -6.11 -24.31
C VAL A 119 0.27 -4.93 -23.47
N CYS A 120 -0.58 -3.90 -23.28
CA CYS A 120 -0.26 -2.77 -22.42
C CYS A 120 0.00 -3.20 -20.96
N ALA A 121 -0.84 -4.06 -20.40
CA ALA A 121 -0.66 -4.60 -19.05
C ALA A 121 0.63 -5.42 -18.90
N LEU A 122 0.93 -6.28 -19.87
CA LEU A 122 2.17 -7.06 -19.90
C LEU A 122 3.40 -6.16 -20.04
N ALA A 123 3.31 -5.04 -20.76
CA ALA A 123 4.39 -4.07 -20.87
C ALA A 123 4.63 -3.32 -19.54
N CYS A 124 3.57 -3.00 -18.79
CA CYS A 124 3.68 -2.32 -17.49
C CYS A 124 4.16 -3.24 -16.35
N LEU A 125 3.90 -4.54 -16.43
CA LEU A 125 4.15 -5.48 -15.32
C LEU A 125 5.63 -5.52 -14.88
N PRO A 126 6.65 -5.61 -15.76
CA PRO A 126 8.05 -5.64 -15.35
C PRO A 126 8.50 -4.39 -14.60
N THR A 127 8.10 -3.20 -15.06
CA THR A 127 8.48 -1.93 -14.43
C THR A 127 7.79 -1.72 -13.09
N THR A 128 6.49 -2.07 -12.97
CA THR A 128 5.79 -2.05 -11.69
C THR A 128 6.36 -3.08 -10.71
N ALA A 129 6.67 -4.31 -11.16
CA ALA A 129 7.29 -5.33 -10.34
C ALA A 129 8.69 -4.91 -9.85
N PHE A 130 9.48 -4.28 -10.71
CA PHE A 130 10.74 -3.65 -10.35
C PHE A 130 10.54 -2.54 -9.31
N GLY A 131 9.53 -1.69 -9.50
CA GLY A 131 9.20 -0.62 -8.56
C GLY A 131 8.88 -1.16 -7.16
N LEU A 132 8.00 -2.15 -7.06
CA LEU A 132 7.63 -2.80 -5.80
C LEU A 132 8.82 -3.53 -5.16
N PHE A 133 9.69 -4.14 -5.97
CA PHE A 133 10.94 -4.71 -5.50
C PHE A 133 11.83 -3.64 -4.87
N VAL A 134 12.12 -2.55 -5.57
CA VAL A 134 12.94 -1.46 -5.03
C VAL A 134 12.36 -0.94 -3.72
N LEU A 135 11.05 -0.61 -3.67
CA LEU A 135 10.40 -0.10 -2.47
C LEU A 135 10.57 -1.01 -1.26
N ARG A 136 10.35 -2.31 -1.44
CA ARG A 136 10.48 -3.28 -0.35
C ARG A 136 11.89 -3.35 0.23
N TYR A 137 12.91 -3.06 -0.57
CA TYR A 137 14.31 -3.07 -0.14
C TYR A 137 14.81 -1.68 0.28
N LEU A 138 13.97 -0.63 0.22
CA LEU A 138 14.30 0.67 0.82
C LEU A 138 14.36 0.59 2.34
N ASP A 139 13.44 -0.18 2.94
CA ASP A 139 13.60 -0.57 4.34
C ASP A 139 14.67 -1.68 4.46
N ARG A 140 15.87 -1.22 4.82
CA ARG A 140 17.04 -2.09 5.02
C ARG A 140 17.04 -2.77 6.38
N ASN A 141 16.24 -2.29 7.32
CA ASN A 141 16.27 -2.71 8.71
C ASN A 141 15.20 -3.75 8.97
N GLU A 142 13.96 -3.49 8.55
CA GLU A 142 12.80 -4.39 8.60
C GLU A 142 12.18 -4.56 7.22
N THR A 143 12.46 -5.68 6.54
CA THR A 143 11.89 -5.86 5.21
C THR A 143 10.40 -6.22 5.30
N GLU A 144 9.56 -5.36 4.75
CA GLU A 144 8.11 -5.54 4.75
C GLU A 144 7.66 -6.87 4.14
N PRO A 145 6.61 -7.51 4.65
CA PRO A 145 6.14 -8.77 4.12
C PRO A 145 5.47 -8.55 2.76
N TRP A 146 5.90 -9.32 1.75
CA TRP A 146 5.36 -9.22 0.37
C TRP A 146 3.84 -9.24 0.30
N ARG A 147 3.17 -9.98 1.19
CA ARG A 147 1.71 -10.04 1.25
C ARG A 147 1.07 -8.66 1.43
N LEU A 148 1.67 -7.77 2.23
CA LEU A 148 1.12 -6.45 2.52
C LEU A 148 1.49 -5.47 1.41
N VAL A 149 2.71 -5.52 0.88
CA VAL A 149 3.14 -4.73 -0.28
C VAL A 149 2.29 -5.04 -1.51
N LEU A 150 2.03 -6.32 -1.78
CA LEU A 150 1.19 -6.74 -2.90
C LEU A 150 -0.29 -6.41 -2.67
N LEU A 151 -0.80 -6.49 -1.43
CA LEU A 151 -2.15 -6.06 -1.09
C LEU A 151 -2.33 -4.55 -1.27
N ALA A 152 -1.34 -3.77 -0.84
CA ALA A 152 -1.26 -2.32 -1.03
C ALA A 152 -1.29 -1.97 -2.53
N ALA A 153 -0.43 -2.60 -3.34
CA ALA A 153 -0.43 -2.42 -4.79
C ALA A 153 -1.75 -2.87 -5.43
N ALA A 154 -2.33 -4.00 -5.01
CA ALA A 154 -3.61 -4.47 -5.53
C ALA A 154 -4.76 -3.51 -5.20
N TRP A 155 -4.75 -2.87 -4.03
CA TRP A 155 -5.71 -1.82 -3.72
C TRP A 155 -5.58 -0.65 -4.68
N GLY A 156 -4.35 -0.16 -4.89
CA GLY A 156 -4.09 0.93 -5.84
C GLY A 156 -4.57 0.59 -7.25
N ALA A 157 -4.23 -0.60 -7.73
CA ALA A 157 -4.49 -1.05 -9.10
C ALA A 157 -5.96 -1.39 -9.40
N VAL A 158 -6.78 -1.64 -8.38
CA VAL A 158 -8.14 -2.16 -8.57
C VAL A 158 -9.17 -1.35 -7.81
N VAL A 159 -8.99 -1.20 -6.50
CA VAL A 159 -9.99 -0.53 -5.67
C VAL A 159 -9.95 0.98 -5.89
N ALA A 160 -8.77 1.57 -5.85
CA ALA A 160 -8.62 3.01 -6.01
C ALA A 160 -8.95 3.46 -7.43
N THR A 161 -8.46 2.76 -8.47
CA THR A 161 -8.82 3.05 -9.87
C THR A 161 -10.32 2.95 -10.12
N SER A 162 -10.97 1.89 -9.64
CA SER A 162 -12.43 1.79 -9.69
C SER A 162 -13.07 2.99 -8.99
N LEU A 163 -12.77 3.24 -7.71
CA LEU A 163 -13.35 4.35 -6.93
C LEU A 163 -13.22 5.70 -7.63
N VAL A 164 -12.08 5.95 -8.29
CA VAL A 164 -11.80 7.17 -9.04
C VAL A 164 -12.67 7.27 -10.28
N ILE A 165 -12.75 6.24 -11.12
CA ILE A 165 -13.63 6.24 -12.30
C ILE A 165 -15.04 6.65 -11.91
N TRP A 166 -15.55 6.10 -10.81
CA TRP A 166 -16.87 6.42 -10.28
C TRP A 166 -16.98 7.87 -9.77
N ALA A 167 -16.04 8.30 -8.94
CA ALA A 167 -16.07 9.61 -8.32
C ALA A 167 -15.90 10.73 -9.34
N GLU A 168 -15.03 10.55 -10.33
CA GLU A 168 -14.86 11.50 -11.43
C GLU A 168 -16.08 11.54 -12.34
N SER A 169 -16.69 10.40 -12.66
CA SER A 169 -17.95 10.38 -13.45
C SER A 169 -19.06 11.18 -12.75
N LEU A 170 -19.15 11.07 -11.42
CA LEU A 170 -20.08 11.84 -10.61
C LEU A 170 -19.73 13.34 -10.61
N TRP A 171 -18.43 13.67 -10.46
CA TRP A 171 -17.93 15.04 -10.51
C TRP A 171 -18.25 15.71 -11.85
N GLN A 172 -18.02 15.01 -12.97
CA GLN A 172 -18.38 15.47 -14.32
C GLN A 172 -19.88 15.77 -14.43
N THR A 173 -20.73 14.97 -13.78
CA THR A 173 -22.18 15.13 -13.84
C THR A 173 -22.70 16.29 -12.98
N ILE A 174 -22.11 16.53 -11.80
CA ILE A 174 -22.62 17.49 -10.81
C ILE A 174 -21.90 18.84 -10.89
N ALA A 175 -20.57 18.84 -10.96
CA ALA A 175 -19.75 20.05 -10.80
C ALA A 175 -19.40 20.73 -12.13
N ILE A 176 -19.37 19.98 -13.23
CA ILE A 176 -18.82 20.44 -14.50
C ILE A 176 -19.86 20.81 -15.55
N ARG A 177 -21.09 20.27 -15.48
CA ARG A 177 -22.15 20.61 -16.45
C ARG A 177 -22.47 22.11 -16.55
N THR A 178 -22.05 22.91 -15.56
CA THR A 178 -22.22 24.36 -15.52
C THR A 178 -20.98 25.15 -15.96
N LEU A 179 -19.84 24.49 -16.20
CA LEU A 179 -18.60 25.12 -16.63
C LEU A 179 -18.47 25.09 -18.16
N VAL A 180 -18.00 26.20 -18.73
CA VAL A 180 -17.69 26.30 -20.17
C VAL A 180 -16.30 25.70 -20.42
N PRO A 181 -16.07 24.97 -21.54
CA PRO A 181 -14.75 24.48 -21.89
C PRO A 181 -13.68 25.57 -21.87
N GLY A 182 -12.51 25.27 -21.27
CA GLY A 182 -11.39 26.20 -21.15
C GLY A 182 -10.60 26.01 -19.85
N PRO A 183 -9.65 26.92 -19.55
CA PRO A 183 -8.68 26.74 -18.46
C PRO A 183 -9.31 26.53 -17.07
N GLY A 184 -10.47 27.13 -16.81
CA GLY A 184 -11.18 26.93 -15.55
C GLY A 184 -11.71 25.50 -15.37
N LEU A 185 -12.21 24.89 -16.45
CA LEU A 185 -12.62 23.50 -16.45
C LEU A 185 -11.40 22.57 -16.29
N ASP A 186 -10.31 22.87 -16.98
CA ASP A 186 -9.06 22.09 -16.93
C ASP A 186 -8.46 22.07 -15.53
N VAL A 187 -8.39 23.22 -14.87
CA VAL A 187 -7.95 23.32 -13.47
C VAL A 187 -8.91 22.60 -12.53
N SER A 188 -10.22 22.67 -12.78
CA SER A 188 -11.20 21.92 -11.98
C SER A 188 -11.04 20.41 -12.14
N ASN A 189 -10.72 19.92 -13.34
CA ASN A 189 -10.46 18.51 -13.60
C ASN A 189 -9.18 18.05 -12.89
N ALA A 190 -8.08 18.81 -13.03
CA ALA A 190 -6.83 18.52 -12.33
C ALA A 190 -7.02 18.50 -10.80
N PHE A 191 -7.83 19.42 -10.25
CA PHE A 191 -8.10 19.45 -8.82
C PHE A 191 -8.94 18.24 -8.39
N SER A 192 -9.96 17.90 -9.18
CA SER A 192 -10.81 16.71 -8.95
C SER A 192 -10.00 15.43 -8.97
N ALA A 193 -9.13 15.24 -9.96
CA ALA A 193 -8.23 14.09 -10.04
C ALA A 193 -7.34 14.02 -8.79
N GLY A 194 -6.61 15.11 -8.49
CA GLY A 194 -5.75 15.18 -7.31
C GLY A 194 -6.45 14.84 -6.00
N ILE A 195 -7.65 15.37 -5.75
CA ILE A 195 -8.38 15.09 -4.51
C ILE A 195 -8.99 13.67 -4.47
N LEU A 196 -9.69 13.25 -5.53
CA LEU A 196 -10.42 11.99 -5.53
C LEU A 196 -9.47 10.79 -5.57
N GLU A 197 -8.39 10.89 -6.36
CA GLU A 197 -7.40 9.83 -6.47
C GLU A 197 -6.61 9.64 -5.17
N GLU A 198 -6.08 10.72 -4.59
CA GLU A 198 -5.29 10.61 -3.37
C GLU A 198 -6.15 10.21 -2.15
N LEU A 199 -7.44 10.57 -2.11
CA LEU A 199 -8.35 10.07 -1.08
C LEU A 199 -8.65 8.58 -1.26
N ALA A 200 -8.90 8.11 -2.48
CA ALA A 200 -9.15 6.70 -2.76
C ALA A 200 -7.92 5.83 -2.41
N LYS A 201 -6.72 6.28 -2.79
CA LYS A 201 -5.45 5.62 -2.43
C LYS A 201 -5.15 5.72 -0.95
N GLY A 202 -5.27 6.92 -0.37
CA GLY A 202 -5.00 7.19 1.04
C GLY A 202 -5.92 6.43 1.98
N SER A 203 -7.14 6.08 1.56
CA SER A 203 -8.03 5.23 2.35
C SER A 203 -7.41 3.86 2.66
N ALA A 204 -6.62 3.27 1.75
CA ALA A 204 -5.87 2.05 2.03
C ALA A 204 -4.75 2.26 3.05
N VAL A 205 -4.01 3.37 2.95
CA VAL A 205 -2.97 3.72 3.92
C VAL A 205 -3.61 3.82 5.32
N VAL A 206 -4.76 4.48 5.44
CA VAL A 206 -5.52 4.58 6.69
C VAL A 206 -5.99 3.21 7.18
N LEU A 207 -6.51 2.35 6.30
CA LEU A 207 -6.92 1.01 6.67
C LEU A 207 -5.74 0.15 7.15
N LEU A 208 -4.59 0.22 6.49
CA LEU A 208 -3.36 -0.46 6.91
C LEU A 208 -2.91 0.06 8.28
N PHE A 209 -2.85 1.38 8.48
CA PHE A 209 -2.52 2.00 9.76
C PHE A 209 -3.45 1.56 10.91
N LEU A 210 -4.75 1.42 10.66
CA LEU A 210 -5.73 1.03 11.69
C LEU A 210 -5.72 -0.47 11.99
N VAL A 211 -5.52 -1.31 10.98
CA VAL A 211 -5.68 -2.77 11.06
C VAL A 211 -4.34 -3.49 11.25
N MET A 212 -3.33 -3.12 10.49
CA MET A 212 -2.01 -3.75 10.45
C MET A 212 -1.02 -3.05 11.38
N ARG A 213 -1.47 -2.77 12.61
CA ARG A 213 -0.75 -1.92 13.55
C ARG A 213 0.68 -2.39 13.88
N ASN A 214 0.90 -3.70 13.86
CA ASN A 214 2.20 -4.30 14.19
C ASN A 214 3.19 -4.27 13.02
N GLU A 215 2.74 -3.93 11.82
CA GLU A 215 3.55 -3.90 10.59
C GLU A 215 3.39 -2.53 9.92
N PHE A 216 2.97 -1.51 10.68
CA PHE A 216 2.85 -0.12 10.27
C PHE A 216 3.05 0.67 11.56
N ASP A 217 4.32 0.91 11.88
CA ASP A 217 4.74 1.46 13.15
C ASP A 217 5.61 2.73 13.03
N ASP A 218 6.12 3.02 11.84
CA ASP A 218 6.93 4.19 11.62
C ASP A 218 6.69 4.92 10.28
N VAL A 219 7.57 5.90 9.99
CA VAL A 219 7.51 6.72 8.78
C VAL A 219 7.96 5.96 7.54
N VAL A 220 8.93 5.04 7.68
CA VAL A 220 9.48 4.23 6.61
C VAL A 220 8.41 3.27 6.10
N ASP A 221 7.75 2.52 6.99
CA ASP A 221 6.63 1.64 6.65
C ASP A 221 5.54 2.41 5.90
N GLY A 222 5.16 3.57 6.46
CA GLY A 222 4.14 4.42 5.87
C GLY A 222 4.49 4.82 4.43
N ILE A 223 5.72 5.27 4.20
CA ILE A 223 6.21 5.62 2.86
C ILE A 223 6.20 4.40 1.93
N VAL A 224 6.66 3.23 2.39
CA VAL A 224 6.71 2.00 1.58
C VAL A 224 5.30 1.56 1.18
N TYR A 225 4.35 1.50 2.11
CA TYR A 225 2.96 1.13 1.81
C TYR A 225 2.26 2.16 0.94
N GLY A 226 2.44 3.45 1.25
CA GLY A 226 1.88 4.54 0.45
C GLY A 226 2.38 4.50 -0.99
N ALA A 227 3.69 4.35 -1.19
CA ALA A 227 4.28 4.23 -2.51
C ALA A 227 3.85 2.95 -3.24
N ALA A 228 3.68 1.83 -2.53
CA ALA A 228 3.19 0.59 -3.13
C ALA A 228 1.76 0.73 -3.65
N ILE A 229 0.87 1.40 -2.91
CA ILE A 229 -0.49 1.75 -3.38
C ILE A 229 -0.40 2.65 -4.62
N GLY A 230 0.45 3.68 -4.57
CA GLY A 230 0.67 4.58 -5.70
C GLY A 230 1.18 3.88 -6.96
N LEU A 231 2.11 2.93 -6.83
CA LEU A 231 2.60 2.12 -7.96
C LEU A 231 1.53 1.20 -8.54
N GLY A 232 0.67 0.64 -7.70
CA GLY A 232 -0.49 -0.13 -8.13
C GLY A 232 -1.44 0.71 -8.97
N PHE A 233 -1.77 1.92 -8.49
CA PHE A 233 -2.60 2.86 -9.22
C PHE A 233 -1.96 3.25 -10.55
N ASN A 234 -0.67 3.63 -10.54
CA ASN A 234 0.09 3.98 -11.74
C ASN A 234 0.11 2.85 -12.78
N PHE A 235 0.19 1.59 -12.34
CA PHE A 235 0.13 0.43 -13.24
C PHE A 235 -1.18 0.43 -14.03
N MET A 236 -2.31 0.47 -13.33
CA MET A 236 -3.61 0.35 -13.97
C MET A 236 -3.95 1.58 -14.82
N GLU A 237 -3.64 2.77 -14.30
CA GLU A 237 -3.84 4.01 -15.04
C GLU A 237 -2.95 4.08 -16.30
N SER A 238 -1.69 3.62 -16.22
CA SER A 238 -0.83 3.53 -17.40
C SER A 238 -1.42 2.61 -18.46
N VAL A 239 -2.00 1.46 -18.08
CA VAL A 239 -2.72 0.58 -19.02
C VAL A 239 -3.87 1.34 -19.67
N SER A 240 -4.69 2.05 -18.90
CA SER A 240 -5.80 2.86 -19.42
C SER A 240 -5.31 3.90 -20.44
N TYR A 241 -4.33 4.72 -20.10
CA TYR A 241 -3.78 5.76 -21.00
C TYR A 241 -3.13 5.17 -22.25
N MET A 242 -2.39 4.08 -22.12
CA MET A 242 -1.80 3.39 -23.27
C MET A 242 -2.87 2.86 -24.22
N THR A 243 -3.93 2.25 -23.68
CA THR A 243 -5.02 1.67 -24.48
C THR A 243 -5.86 2.76 -25.14
N ASN A 244 -6.13 3.84 -24.41
CA ASN A 244 -6.87 5.01 -24.93
C ASN A 244 -6.11 5.71 -26.06
N LEU A 245 -4.82 6.04 -25.86
CA LEU A 245 -4.03 6.66 -26.92
C LEU A 245 -3.77 5.74 -28.10
N TYR A 246 -3.63 4.43 -27.87
CA TYR A 246 -3.58 3.48 -28.98
C TYR A 246 -4.84 3.62 -29.85
N ALA A 247 -6.02 3.60 -29.24
CA ALA A 247 -7.30 3.66 -29.95
C ALA A 247 -7.46 4.96 -30.76
N ILE A 248 -7.13 6.10 -30.15
CA ILE A 248 -7.22 7.41 -30.79
C ILE A 248 -6.33 7.48 -32.04
N PHE A 249 -5.11 6.92 -31.95
CA PHE A 249 -4.10 7.04 -33.01
C PHE A 249 -3.99 5.81 -33.93
N ALA A 250 -4.85 4.81 -33.73
CA ALA A 250 -4.90 3.61 -34.56
C ALA A 250 -5.27 3.90 -36.02
N PRO A 251 -6.23 4.80 -36.34
CA PRO A 251 -6.58 5.14 -37.73
C PRO A 251 -5.42 5.71 -38.55
N GLU A 252 -4.51 6.46 -37.91
CA GLU A 252 -3.31 7.03 -38.54
C GLU A 252 -2.13 6.03 -38.59
N GLY A 253 -2.31 4.80 -38.11
CA GLY A 253 -1.28 3.76 -38.09
C GLY A 253 -0.20 3.98 -37.02
N VAL A 254 -0.38 4.94 -36.10
CA VAL A 254 0.62 5.30 -35.07
C VAL A 254 0.21 4.96 -33.64
N GLY A 255 -0.91 4.25 -33.45
CA GLY A 255 -1.39 3.74 -32.15
C GLY A 255 -0.32 3.05 -31.29
N PRO A 256 0.48 2.10 -31.81
CA PRO A 256 1.56 1.47 -31.04
C PRO A 256 2.60 2.47 -30.51
N TYR A 257 2.95 3.49 -31.29
CA TYR A 257 3.91 4.52 -30.88
C TYR A 257 3.32 5.42 -29.78
N ALA A 258 2.05 5.78 -29.88
CA ALA A 258 1.36 6.57 -28.88
C ALA A 258 1.26 5.83 -27.53
N ALA A 259 0.94 4.53 -27.56
CA ALA A 259 0.97 3.68 -26.38
C ALA A 259 2.39 3.53 -25.80
N GLY A 260 3.39 3.32 -26.66
CA GLY A 260 4.80 3.22 -26.23
C GLY A 260 5.30 4.50 -25.56
N PHE A 261 4.89 5.67 -26.06
CA PHE A 261 5.19 6.95 -25.42
C PHE A 261 4.58 7.06 -24.02
N GLN A 262 3.33 6.65 -23.84
CA GLN A 262 2.68 6.65 -22.51
C GLN A 262 3.35 5.69 -21.55
N TRP A 263 3.69 4.50 -22.00
CA TRP A 263 4.49 3.57 -21.20
C TRP A 263 5.80 4.21 -20.75
N TYR A 264 6.53 4.85 -21.66
CA TYR A 264 7.79 5.52 -21.32
C TYR A 264 7.59 6.65 -20.30
N ALA A 265 6.65 7.56 -20.57
CA ALA A 265 6.39 8.72 -19.71
C ALA A 265 5.96 8.30 -18.29
N ARG A 266 5.13 7.25 -18.17
CA ARG A 266 4.51 6.86 -16.89
C ARG A 266 5.24 5.74 -16.15
N GLN A 267 5.73 4.73 -16.87
CA GLN A 267 6.35 3.53 -16.28
C GLN A 267 7.88 3.57 -16.24
N VAL A 268 8.53 4.46 -17.00
CA VAL A 268 9.99 4.65 -16.96
C VAL A 268 10.34 5.94 -16.24
N LEU A 269 9.87 7.07 -16.77
CA LEU A 269 10.19 8.39 -16.22
C LEU A 269 9.35 8.70 -14.97
N GLY A 270 8.04 8.45 -15.03
CA GLY A 270 7.09 8.77 -13.97
C GLY A 270 7.02 7.77 -12.81
N LEU A 271 7.69 6.61 -12.90
CA LEU A 271 7.49 5.47 -11.99
C LEU A 271 7.57 5.85 -10.50
N PHE A 272 8.59 6.63 -10.13
CA PHE A 272 8.81 7.15 -8.78
C PHE A 272 8.62 8.67 -8.68
N PHE A 273 8.04 9.29 -9.70
CA PHE A 273 7.87 10.75 -9.78
C PHE A 273 6.39 11.16 -9.81
N GLY A 274 5.45 10.22 -10.00
CA GLY A 274 4.01 10.46 -9.91
C GLY A 274 3.40 9.89 -8.64
N HIS A 275 2.35 9.07 -8.82
CA HIS A 275 1.51 8.55 -7.74
C HIS A 275 2.26 7.84 -6.60
N ALA A 276 3.38 7.16 -6.90
CA ALA A 276 4.21 6.56 -5.85
C ALA A 276 4.69 7.61 -4.82
N THR A 277 5.14 8.76 -5.30
CA THR A 277 5.57 9.88 -4.45
C THR A 277 4.39 10.54 -3.75
N TYR A 278 3.28 10.78 -4.46
CA TYR A 278 2.13 11.48 -3.86
C TYR A 278 1.53 10.68 -2.71
N THR A 279 1.23 9.40 -2.94
CA THR A 279 0.65 8.55 -1.91
C THR A 279 1.69 8.19 -0.82
N ALA A 280 3.00 8.24 -1.09
CA ALA A 280 4.03 8.16 -0.06
C ALA A 280 3.94 9.29 0.98
N PHE A 281 3.51 10.50 0.61
CA PHE A 281 3.29 11.58 1.58
C PHE A 281 2.12 11.31 2.52
N VAL A 282 1.04 10.69 2.02
CA VAL A 282 -0.05 10.19 2.86
C VAL A 282 0.50 9.16 3.85
N GLY A 283 1.26 8.20 3.33
CA GLY A 283 2.03 7.22 4.09
C GLY A 283 2.86 7.82 5.23
N ALA A 284 3.74 8.77 4.88
CA ALA A 284 4.61 9.48 5.81
C ALA A 284 3.80 10.22 6.88
N GLY A 285 2.69 10.89 6.52
CA GLY A 285 1.83 11.59 7.46
C GLY A 285 1.25 10.66 8.53
N LEU A 286 0.80 9.46 8.13
CA LEU A 286 0.31 8.43 9.06
C LEU A 286 1.44 7.82 9.90
N GLY A 287 2.60 7.60 9.30
CA GLY A 287 3.80 7.12 10.00
C GLY A 287 4.29 8.11 11.06
N ILE A 288 4.31 9.41 10.76
CA ILE A 288 4.62 10.47 11.72
C ILE A 288 3.55 10.48 12.83
N ALA A 289 2.27 10.41 12.46
CA ALA A 289 1.18 10.34 13.42
C ALA A 289 1.30 9.13 14.36
N ARG A 290 1.96 8.05 13.93
CA ARG A 290 2.21 6.92 14.80
C ARG A 290 3.14 7.24 15.96
N GLN A 291 4.14 8.08 15.73
CA GLN A 291 5.18 8.42 16.72
C GLN A 291 4.78 9.57 17.65
N LEU A 292 3.65 10.23 17.38
CA LEU A 292 3.18 11.37 18.16
C LEU A 292 2.31 10.91 19.33
N PRO A 293 2.44 11.49 20.54
CA PRO A 293 1.59 11.13 21.67
C PRO A 293 0.20 11.79 21.61
N ASP A 294 0.12 13.00 21.06
CA ASP A 294 -1.07 13.86 21.10
C ASP A 294 -1.96 13.73 19.85
N VAL A 295 -3.29 13.60 20.05
CA VAL A 295 -4.27 13.41 18.97
C VAL A 295 -4.29 14.59 18.00
N ARG A 296 -4.17 15.83 18.48
CA ARG A 296 -4.18 17.01 17.60
C ARG A 296 -2.98 16.96 16.65
N ARG A 297 -1.79 16.67 17.17
CA ARG A 297 -0.58 16.51 16.34
C ARG A 297 -0.70 15.35 15.35
N LYS A 298 -1.33 14.23 15.73
CA LYS A 298 -1.62 13.12 14.81
C LYS A 298 -2.48 13.56 13.63
N LEU A 299 -3.58 14.26 13.92
CA LEU A 299 -4.49 14.76 12.89
C LEU A 299 -3.79 15.77 11.96
N ILE A 300 -2.94 16.64 12.50
CA ILE A 300 -2.13 17.58 11.70
C ILE A 300 -1.17 16.82 10.79
N ALA A 301 -0.47 15.80 11.28
CA ALA A 301 0.46 15.01 10.47
C ALA A 301 -0.27 14.25 9.34
N ILE A 302 -1.41 13.63 9.65
CA ILE A 302 -2.25 12.93 8.66
C ILE A 302 -2.77 13.92 7.62
N ALA A 303 -3.37 15.03 8.05
CA ALA A 303 -3.90 16.04 7.14
C ALA A 303 -2.79 16.67 6.28
N GLY A 304 -1.63 16.94 6.86
CA GLY A 304 -0.46 17.45 6.15
C GLY A 304 -0.01 16.50 5.03
N GLY A 305 0.05 15.19 5.31
CA GLY A 305 0.38 14.18 4.31
C GLY A 305 -0.60 14.17 3.13
N PHE A 306 -1.92 14.22 3.42
CA PHE A 306 -2.95 14.32 2.38
C PHE A 306 -2.87 15.63 1.58
N ILE A 307 -2.71 16.76 2.25
CA ILE A 307 -2.63 18.07 1.59
C ILE A 307 -1.44 18.12 0.63
N VAL A 308 -0.27 17.64 1.07
CA VAL A 308 0.93 17.61 0.21
C VAL A 308 0.73 16.65 -0.97
N ALA A 309 0.15 15.46 -0.75
CA ALA A 309 -0.14 14.51 -1.81
C ALA A 309 -1.08 15.11 -2.88
N ILE A 310 -2.20 15.68 -2.44
CA ILE A 310 -3.21 16.31 -3.32
C ILE A 310 -2.60 17.49 -4.06
N ALA A 311 -1.83 18.34 -3.38
CA ALA A 311 -1.19 19.50 -4.01
C ALA A 311 -0.15 19.10 -5.06
N ALA A 312 0.66 18.07 -4.79
CA ALA A 312 1.67 17.56 -5.72
C ALA A 312 1.00 16.97 -6.98
N HIS A 313 -0.07 16.23 -6.79
CA HIS A 313 -0.83 15.62 -7.86
C HIS A 313 -1.56 16.67 -8.72
N PHE A 314 -2.32 17.55 -8.06
CA PHE A 314 -2.98 18.67 -8.72
C PHE A 314 -1.99 19.50 -9.55
N ALA A 315 -0.81 19.82 -8.98
CA ALA A 315 0.21 20.58 -9.68
C ALA A 315 0.70 19.88 -10.94
N TRP A 316 0.86 18.56 -10.92
CA TRP A 316 1.25 17.76 -12.08
C TRP A 316 0.19 17.83 -13.19
N ASP A 317 -1.07 17.57 -12.87
CA ASP A 317 -2.16 17.54 -13.86
C ASP A 317 -2.47 18.93 -14.42
N ALA A 318 -2.48 19.95 -13.56
CA ALA A 318 -2.65 21.33 -13.97
C ALA A 318 -1.50 21.75 -14.91
N TRP A 319 -0.26 21.35 -14.61
CA TRP A 319 0.88 21.68 -15.46
C TRP A 319 0.81 20.98 -16.81
N LEU A 320 0.49 19.68 -16.85
CA LEU A 320 0.33 18.93 -18.09
C LEU A 320 -0.69 19.58 -19.03
N THR A 321 -1.75 20.14 -18.46
CA THR A 321 -2.86 20.73 -19.22
C THR A 321 -2.57 22.18 -19.64
N LEU A 322 -2.02 23.00 -18.74
CA LEU A 322 -1.78 24.43 -18.99
C LEU A 322 -0.51 24.69 -19.81
N PHE A 323 0.47 23.78 -19.76
CA PHE A 323 1.76 23.90 -20.44
C PHE A 323 2.05 22.65 -21.28
N PRO A 324 1.27 22.39 -22.34
CA PRO A 324 1.50 21.25 -23.22
C PRO A 324 2.85 21.39 -23.93
N ILE A 325 3.54 20.26 -24.11
CA ILE A 325 4.81 20.21 -24.84
C ILE A 325 4.50 19.96 -26.31
N GLU A 326 5.07 20.79 -27.19
CA GLU A 326 4.99 20.61 -28.63
C GLU A 326 5.80 19.40 -29.11
N LYS A 327 5.35 18.77 -30.20
CA LYS A 327 6.01 17.61 -30.80
C LYS A 327 7.25 18.03 -31.59
N THR A 328 8.29 18.47 -30.90
CA THR A 328 9.58 18.89 -31.49
C THR A 328 10.69 17.88 -31.20
N ALA A 329 11.83 18.01 -31.88
CA ALA A 329 13.02 17.20 -31.59
C ALA A 329 13.55 17.40 -30.14
N ILE A 330 13.23 18.54 -29.52
CA ILE A 330 13.63 18.87 -28.14
C ILE A 330 12.56 18.43 -27.12
N GLY A 331 11.34 18.10 -27.58
CA GLY A 331 10.22 17.70 -26.71
C GLY A 331 10.54 16.54 -25.76
N ILE A 332 11.41 15.59 -26.17
CA ILE A 332 11.89 14.53 -25.26
C ILE A 332 12.65 15.13 -24.07
N LEU A 333 13.57 16.07 -24.30
CA LEU A 333 14.29 16.74 -23.22
C LEU A 333 13.34 17.54 -22.32
N GLU A 334 12.38 18.24 -22.92
CA GLU A 334 11.38 19.02 -22.16
C GLU A 334 10.54 18.12 -21.24
N ILE A 335 10.16 16.91 -21.67
CA ILE A 335 9.42 15.96 -20.83
C ILE A 335 10.22 15.55 -19.58
N HIS A 336 11.53 15.31 -19.74
CA HIS A 336 12.42 14.99 -18.63
C HIS A 336 12.59 16.17 -17.68
N LEU A 337 12.88 17.35 -18.23
CA LEU A 337 13.04 18.57 -17.44
C LEU A 337 11.76 18.93 -16.70
N ARG A 338 10.59 18.85 -17.36
CA ARG A 338 9.30 19.06 -16.72
C ARG A 338 9.10 18.10 -15.56
N THR A 339 9.35 16.81 -15.77
CA THR A 339 9.20 15.81 -14.69
C THR A 339 10.13 16.15 -13.54
N LEU A 340 11.42 16.39 -13.80
CA LEU A 340 12.39 16.71 -12.75
C LEU A 340 12.06 18.02 -12.00
N VAL A 341 11.65 19.08 -12.70
CA VAL A 341 11.38 20.38 -12.09
C VAL A 341 10.06 20.36 -11.32
N MET A 342 9.01 19.73 -11.86
CA MET A 342 7.68 19.73 -11.22
C MET A 342 7.58 18.71 -10.10
N THR A 343 7.98 17.47 -10.39
CA THR A 343 7.80 16.36 -9.45
C THR A 343 9.03 16.09 -8.61
N GLY A 344 10.22 16.45 -9.10
CA GLY A 344 11.48 16.23 -8.39
C GLY A 344 11.54 16.84 -7.00
N PRO A 345 11.06 18.08 -6.74
CA PRO A 345 11.01 18.63 -5.39
C PRO A 345 10.15 17.77 -4.43
N PHE A 346 9.01 17.25 -4.90
CA PHE A 346 8.15 16.37 -4.11
C PHE A 346 8.83 15.01 -3.88
N THR A 347 9.42 14.40 -4.91
CA THR A 347 10.16 13.13 -4.76
C THR A 347 11.36 13.30 -3.84
N ALA A 348 12.08 14.42 -3.91
CA ALA A 348 13.16 14.75 -2.99
C ALA A 348 12.66 14.92 -1.56
N GLY A 349 11.50 15.55 -1.36
CA GLY A 349 10.85 15.65 -0.05
C GLY A 349 10.49 14.28 0.54
N ALA A 350 9.86 13.41 -0.25
CA ALA A 350 9.54 12.04 0.16
C ALA A 350 10.80 11.24 0.48
N LEU A 351 11.85 11.35 -0.34
CA LEU A 351 13.13 10.70 -0.09
C LEU A 351 13.83 11.25 1.17
N ALA A 352 13.76 12.55 1.43
CA ALA A 352 14.30 13.14 2.64
C ALA A 352 13.59 12.61 3.90
N LEU A 353 12.26 12.49 3.86
CA LEU A 353 11.48 11.88 4.96
C LEU A 353 11.85 10.41 5.15
N LEU A 354 12.01 9.65 4.06
CA LEU A 354 12.45 8.25 4.10
C LEU A 354 13.84 8.12 4.73
N LEU A 355 14.81 8.91 4.27
CA LEU A 355 16.19 8.88 4.78
C LEU A 355 16.26 9.30 6.25
N LEU A 356 15.45 10.27 6.66
CA LEU A 356 15.32 10.67 8.07
C LEU A 356 14.70 9.57 8.91
N GLY A 357 13.61 8.94 8.44
CA GLY A 357 12.97 7.80 9.09
C GLY A 357 13.97 6.66 9.32
N LEU A 358 14.65 6.23 8.24
CA LEU A 358 15.69 5.20 8.30
C LEU A 358 16.83 5.58 9.26
N HIS A 359 17.17 6.86 9.38
CA HIS A 359 18.21 7.31 10.31
C HIS A 359 17.77 7.17 11.76
N ILE A 360 16.57 7.65 12.09
CA ILE A 360 15.97 7.57 13.44
C ILE A 360 15.82 6.12 13.88
N GLU A 361 15.25 5.31 13.00
CA GLU A 361 14.99 3.90 13.23
C GLU A 361 16.30 3.11 13.41
N SER A 362 17.33 3.38 12.57
CA SER A 362 18.66 2.78 12.75
C SER A 362 19.30 3.15 14.09
N GLN A 363 19.13 4.40 14.56
CA GLN A 363 19.64 4.82 15.87
C GLN A 363 18.91 4.09 17.01
N ALA A 364 17.59 3.96 16.91
CA ALA A 364 16.79 3.25 17.89
C ALA A 364 17.17 1.76 17.97
N LEU A 365 17.34 1.10 16.83
CA LEU A 365 17.81 -0.28 16.78
C LEU A 365 19.20 -0.46 17.40
N ALA A 366 20.13 0.46 17.11
CA ALA A 366 21.47 0.42 17.70
C ALA A 366 21.42 0.49 19.22
N ASP A 367 20.54 1.33 19.77
CA ASP A 367 20.32 1.44 21.20
C ASP A 367 19.69 0.15 21.79
N GLN A 368 18.64 -0.39 21.15
CA GLN A 368 18.02 -1.66 21.61
C GLN A 368 18.98 -2.86 21.55
N PHE A 369 19.81 -2.96 20.51
CA PHE A 369 20.82 -4.01 20.44
C PHE A 369 21.84 -3.92 21.58
N ARG A 370 22.29 -2.70 21.93
CA ARG A 370 23.19 -2.49 23.07
C ARG A 370 22.50 -2.81 24.40
N LYS A 371 21.25 -2.37 24.57
CA LYS A 371 20.43 -2.67 25.75
C LYS A 371 20.20 -4.18 25.92
N GLU A 372 19.89 -4.94 24.87
CA GLU A 372 19.75 -6.40 24.94
C GLU A 372 21.09 -7.08 25.20
N ALA A 373 22.18 -6.65 24.55
CA ALA A 373 23.51 -7.20 24.81
C ALA A 373 23.96 -6.99 26.27
N ALA A 374 23.62 -5.85 26.87
CA ALA A 374 23.94 -5.53 28.26
C ALA A 374 23.18 -6.41 29.28
N THR A 375 22.04 -7.01 28.91
CA THR A 375 21.27 -7.89 29.81
C THR A 375 21.99 -9.20 30.12
N GLY A 376 22.95 -9.61 29.27
CA GLY A 376 23.62 -10.90 29.39
C GLY A 376 22.73 -12.11 29.08
N SER A 377 21.54 -11.92 28.49
CA SER A 377 20.59 -12.99 28.15
C SER A 377 21.14 -14.02 27.14
N GLY A 378 22.18 -13.64 26.39
CA GLY A 378 22.74 -14.42 25.29
C GLY A 378 21.89 -14.39 24.01
N ALA A 379 20.78 -13.64 23.98
CA ALA A 379 20.00 -13.45 22.76
C ALA A 379 20.79 -12.62 21.73
N ILE A 380 21.40 -11.52 22.17
CA ILE A 380 22.29 -10.67 21.37
C ILE A 380 23.58 -10.50 22.15
N THR A 381 24.73 -10.67 21.50
CA THR A 381 26.04 -10.47 22.14
C THR A 381 26.66 -9.12 21.75
N PRO A 382 27.54 -8.53 22.58
CA PRO A 382 28.22 -7.28 22.23
C PRO A 382 28.97 -7.32 20.89
N GLU A 383 29.54 -8.49 20.54
CA GLU A 383 30.25 -8.71 19.28
C GLU A 383 29.31 -8.76 18.05
N GLU A 384 28.04 -9.10 18.26
CA GLU A 384 27.04 -9.17 17.20
C GLU A 384 26.43 -7.81 16.86
N VAL A 385 26.43 -6.86 17.80
CA VAL A 385 25.87 -5.52 17.59
C VAL A 385 26.42 -4.84 16.31
N PRO A 386 27.74 -4.70 16.08
CA PRO A 386 28.25 -4.08 14.85
C PRO A 386 27.91 -4.87 13.57
N ILE A 387 27.71 -6.18 13.69
CA ILE A 387 27.34 -7.06 12.57
C ILE A 387 25.87 -6.85 12.21
N LEU A 388 24.99 -6.80 13.22
CA LEU A 388 23.55 -6.63 13.04
C LEU A 388 23.20 -5.24 12.48
N MET A 389 23.94 -4.22 12.90
CA MET A 389 23.78 -2.84 12.43
C MET A 389 24.17 -2.61 10.97
N ASN A 390 24.91 -3.52 10.34
CA ASN A 390 25.41 -3.34 8.99
C ASN A 390 24.86 -4.41 8.04
N PRO A 391 23.95 -4.06 7.09
CA PRO A 391 23.39 -5.01 6.13
C PRO A 391 24.44 -5.81 5.36
N TRP A 392 25.56 -5.19 4.97
CA TRP A 392 26.66 -5.86 4.28
C TRP A 392 27.39 -6.86 5.17
N GLN A 393 27.55 -6.56 6.46
CA GLN A 393 28.13 -7.52 7.41
C GLN A 393 27.19 -8.69 7.69
N ARG A 394 25.87 -8.44 7.81
CA ARG A 394 24.84 -9.49 7.90
C ARG A 394 24.94 -10.42 6.71
N PHE A 395 24.96 -9.87 5.50
CA PHE A 395 25.09 -10.64 4.26
C PHE A 395 26.40 -11.43 4.20
N ARG A 396 27.55 -10.81 4.50
CA ARG A 396 28.86 -11.49 4.55
C ARG A 396 28.85 -12.68 5.52
N ARG A 397 28.22 -12.54 6.69
CA ARG A 397 28.07 -13.66 7.65
C ARG A 397 27.20 -14.79 7.10
N ARG A 398 26.10 -14.47 6.40
CA ARG A 398 25.27 -15.48 5.73
C ARG A 398 26.05 -16.23 4.65
N ILE A 399 26.84 -15.53 3.82
CA ILE A 399 27.69 -16.15 2.80
C ILE A 399 28.79 -17.02 3.40
N ARG A 400 29.45 -16.60 4.49
CA ARG A 400 30.41 -17.46 5.20
C ARG A 400 29.76 -18.72 5.77
N ALA A 401 28.52 -18.60 6.27
CA ALA A 401 27.75 -19.75 6.73
C ALA A 401 27.39 -20.71 5.58
N LEU A 402 27.03 -20.16 4.42
CA LEU A 402 26.82 -20.95 3.19
C LEU A 402 28.07 -21.75 2.80
N GLN A 403 29.24 -21.11 2.83
CA GLN A 403 30.52 -21.75 2.48
C GLN A 403 30.91 -22.88 3.44
N ARG A 404 30.53 -22.79 4.72
CA ARG A 404 30.92 -23.79 5.74
C ARG A 404 29.89 -24.90 5.94
N GLY A 405 28.60 -24.60 5.81
CA GLY A 405 27.51 -25.52 6.17
C GLY A 405 26.35 -25.56 5.16
N GLY A 406 26.57 -25.06 3.94
CA GLY A 406 25.62 -25.10 2.84
C GLY A 406 24.37 -24.23 3.06
N LEU A 407 23.34 -24.47 2.24
CA LEU A 407 22.10 -23.69 2.24
C LEU A 407 21.39 -23.70 3.59
N ARG A 408 21.44 -24.82 4.32
CA ARG A 408 20.82 -24.92 5.66
C ARG A 408 21.45 -23.93 6.64
N ALA A 409 22.78 -23.83 6.68
CA ALA A 409 23.47 -22.87 7.53
C ALA A 409 23.17 -21.42 7.13
N TYR A 410 23.11 -21.12 5.82
CA TYR A 410 22.70 -19.80 5.33
C TYR A 410 21.32 -19.39 5.86
N PHE A 411 20.32 -20.26 5.71
CA PHE A 411 18.96 -19.97 6.16
C PHE A 411 18.85 -19.89 7.68
N LEU A 412 19.60 -20.70 8.44
CA LEU A 412 19.63 -20.62 9.90
C LEU A 412 20.23 -19.29 10.38
N VAL A 413 21.36 -18.84 9.82
CA VAL A 413 21.93 -17.52 10.14
C VAL A 413 20.98 -16.40 9.74
N SER A 414 20.35 -16.49 8.58
CA SER A 414 19.36 -15.50 8.15
C SER A 414 18.19 -15.42 9.13
N ARG A 415 17.63 -16.56 9.54
CA ARG A 415 16.52 -16.62 10.51
C ARG A 415 16.92 -16.13 11.89
N LEU A 416 18.15 -16.41 12.34
CA LEU A 416 18.68 -15.90 13.60
C LEU A 416 18.78 -14.37 13.56
N GLN A 417 19.39 -13.82 12.52
CA GLN A 417 19.54 -12.36 12.37
C GLN A 417 18.19 -11.65 12.26
N THR A 418 17.23 -12.20 11.51
CA THR A 418 15.86 -11.67 11.47
C THR A 418 15.23 -11.69 12.85
N ALA A 419 15.25 -12.83 13.56
CA ALA A 419 14.67 -12.91 14.90
C ALA A 419 15.33 -11.97 15.93
N GLN A 420 16.63 -11.66 15.78
CA GLN A 420 17.33 -10.68 16.61
C GLN A 420 16.87 -9.25 16.32
N VAL A 421 16.65 -8.92 15.05
CA VAL A 421 16.11 -7.63 14.61
C VAL A 421 14.67 -7.48 15.09
N ASP A 422 13.81 -8.48 14.86
CA ASP A 422 12.41 -8.49 15.32
C ASP A 422 12.32 -8.26 16.84
N LEU A 423 13.22 -8.88 17.63
CA LEU A 423 13.30 -8.66 19.08
C LEU A 423 13.66 -7.21 19.43
N ALA A 424 14.61 -6.61 18.70
CA ALA A 424 15.01 -5.23 18.94
C ALA A 424 13.88 -4.24 18.59
N PHE A 425 13.16 -4.45 17.48
CA PHE A 425 11.98 -3.66 17.16
C PHE A 425 10.88 -3.81 18.21
N GLU A 426 10.50 -5.04 18.60
CA GLU A 426 9.49 -5.25 19.65
C GLU A 426 9.86 -4.52 20.96
N ARG A 427 11.16 -4.54 21.33
CA ARG A 427 11.65 -3.77 22.48
C ARG A 427 11.51 -2.26 22.30
N TRP A 428 11.82 -1.73 21.12
CA TRP A 428 11.65 -0.31 20.81
C TRP A 428 10.17 0.11 20.89
N HIS A 429 9.26 -0.70 20.35
CA HIS A 429 7.81 -0.49 20.41
C HIS A 429 7.28 -0.45 21.85
N ARG A 430 7.79 -1.32 22.71
CA ARG A 430 7.45 -1.36 24.13
C ARG A 430 7.91 -0.11 24.86
N GLU A 431 9.13 0.36 24.59
CA GLU A 431 9.65 1.60 25.19
C GLU A 431 8.80 2.82 24.81
N ARG A 432 8.21 2.82 23.61
CA ARG A 432 7.26 3.85 23.13
C ARG A 432 5.81 3.66 23.59
N GLN A 433 5.53 2.64 24.41
CA GLN A 433 4.18 2.30 24.92
C GLN A 433 3.12 2.03 23.82
N GLU A 434 3.52 1.52 22.66
CA GLU A 434 2.61 1.35 21.50
C GLU A 434 1.79 0.04 21.52
N VAL A 435 1.74 -0.63 22.68
CA VAL A 435 1.50 -2.06 22.82
C VAL A 435 0.03 -2.48 22.56
N ASP A 436 -0.16 -3.43 21.65
CA ASP A 436 -1.35 -4.30 21.56
C ASP A 436 -1.06 -5.79 21.88
N MET A 437 0.22 -6.15 21.97
CA MET A 437 0.70 -7.52 22.18
C MET A 437 0.90 -7.81 23.69
N PRO A 438 0.59 -9.01 24.19
CA PRO A 438 0.75 -9.30 25.61
C PRO A 438 2.22 -9.29 26.06
N PHE A 439 2.45 -9.04 27.36
CA PHE A 439 3.79 -8.84 27.93
C PHE A 439 4.75 -10.03 27.71
N ASP A 440 4.22 -11.23 27.45
CA ASP A 440 4.97 -12.47 27.22
C ASP A 440 5.65 -12.57 25.84
N VAL A 441 5.26 -11.73 24.86
CA VAL A 441 5.77 -11.80 23.48
C VAL A 441 7.28 -11.53 23.38
N GLU A 442 7.81 -10.53 24.07
CA GLU A 442 9.25 -10.25 24.08
C GLU A 442 10.07 -11.44 24.61
N GLU A 443 9.60 -12.09 25.67
CA GLU A 443 10.26 -13.26 26.25
C GLU A 443 10.14 -14.50 25.34
N GLU A 444 9.04 -14.62 24.60
CA GLU A 444 8.91 -15.63 23.55
C GLU A 444 9.88 -15.39 22.39
N MET A 445 10.02 -14.14 21.93
CA MET A 445 10.99 -13.75 20.90
C MET A 445 12.43 -14.00 21.36
N ARG A 446 12.77 -13.63 22.60
CA ARG A 446 14.07 -13.91 23.22
C ARG A 446 14.37 -15.41 23.25
N ARG A 447 13.41 -16.23 23.69
CA ARG A 447 13.54 -17.70 23.68
C ARG A 447 13.72 -18.26 22.27
N ARG A 448 13.02 -17.70 21.28
CA ARG A 448 13.16 -18.09 19.87
C ARG A 448 14.57 -17.80 19.33
N VAL A 449 15.14 -16.64 19.65
CA VAL A 449 16.53 -16.29 19.30
C VAL A 449 17.52 -17.28 19.90
N ILE A 450 17.39 -17.58 21.21
CA ILE A 450 18.27 -18.53 21.90
C ILE A 450 18.14 -19.94 21.31
N ALA A 451 16.92 -20.38 20.97
CA ALA A 451 16.69 -21.68 20.34
C ALA A 451 17.35 -21.77 18.95
N LEU A 452 17.27 -20.71 18.14
CA LEU A 452 17.94 -20.65 16.83
C LEU A 452 19.47 -20.66 16.98
N ARG A 453 20.01 -19.95 17.98
CA ARG A 453 21.45 -19.95 18.28
C ARG A 453 21.95 -21.35 18.64
N ARG A 454 21.24 -22.07 19.50
CA ARG A 454 21.61 -23.46 19.89
C ARG A 454 21.68 -24.39 18.67
N ARG A 455 20.77 -24.23 17.71
CA ARG A 455 20.78 -25.00 16.45
C ARG A 455 21.95 -24.67 15.51
N LEU A 456 22.63 -23.55 15.72
CA LEU A 456 23.81 -23.15 14.95
C LEU A 456 25.12 -23.64 15.57
N ALA A 457 25.09 -23.98 16.86
CA ALA A 457 26.24 -24.49 17.62
C ALA A 457 26.40 -26.02 17.50
N VAL A 458 25.37 -26.70 17.00
CA VAL A 458 25.35 -28.12 16.62
C VAL A 458 25.53 -28.21 15.10
#